data_AF-L1JYA4-F1
#
_entry.id   AF-L1JYA4-F1
#
_cell.length_a   1.000
_cell.length_b   1.000
_cell.length_c   1.000
_cell.angle_alpha   90.00
_cell.angle_beta   90.00
_cell.angle_gamma   90.00
#
_symmetry.space_group_name_H-M   'P 1'
#
loop_
_entity.id
_entity.type
_entity.pdbx_description
1 polymer ?
#
loop_
_entity_poly.entity_id
_entity_poly.type
_entity_poly.pdbx_seq_one_letter_code
_entity_poly.pdbx_strand_id
1 'polypeptide(L)'
;MQSPLTQTEYGADPDYKKPPTINGKSVKPNKYPVCEPFYKAYYDCVLVKEASFGKFVGKCDELRMRLDTCNARELENARHRNNQLAKDRKKLIDERMEQLSKEPPKFTK
;
A
#
# COMPACT_ATOMS: atom_id res chain seq x y z
N MET A 1 -31.09 -10.32 31.41
CA MET A 1 -30.38 -10.51 30.13
C MET A 1 -30.04 -9.15 29.59
N GLN A 2 -28.77 -8.73 29.64
CA GLN A 2 -28.32 -7.42 29.16
C GLN A 2 -27.99 -7.52 27.67
N SER A 3 -28.71 -6.77 26.83
CA SER A 3 -28.35 -6.56 25.42
C SER A 3 -27.26 -5.48 25.33
N PRO A 4 -26.31 -5.57 24.38
CA PRO A 4 -25.11 -4.75 24.38
C PRO A 4 -25.38 -3.33 23.86
N LEU A 5 -24.78 -2.36 24.57
CA LEU A 5 -24.68 -0.96 24.22
C LEU A 5 -24.09 -0.80 22.81
N THR A 6 -24.88 -0.28 21.88
CA THR A 6 -24.38 0.19 20.58
C THR A 6 -23.67 1.52 20.78
N GLN A 7 -22.37 1.56 20.47
CA GLN A 7 -21.54 2.77 20.39
C GLN A 7 -22.19 3.84 19.50
N THR A 8 -22.84 4.82 20.12
CA THR A 8 -23.23 6.08 19.50
C THR A 8 -23.01 7.21 20.51
N GLU A 9 -21.75 7.49 20.88
CA GLU A 9 -21.45 8.61 21.80
C GLU A 9 -20.37 9.59 21.33
N TYR A 10 -19.77 9.41 20.14
CA TYR A 10 -18.88 10.42 19.59
C TYR A 10 -19.18 10.66 18.11
N GLY A 11 -19.83 11.79 17.83
CA GLY A 11 -20.08 12.43 16.54
C GLY A 11 -19.86 11.57 15.30
N ALA A 12 -20.91 10.86 14.87
CA ALA A 12 -20.97 10.37 13.50
C ALA A 12 -21.13 11.60 12.60
N ASP A 13 -20.09 11.93 11.85
CA ASP A 13 -20.15 12.91 10.77
C ASP A 13 -21.40 12.60 9.92
N PRO A 14 -22.36 13.53 9.76
CA PRO A 14 -23.60 13.28 9.01
C PRO A 14 -23.32 12.92 7.54
N ASP A 15 -22.12 13.21 7.03
CA ASP A 15 -21.66 12.84 5.69
C ASP A 15 -20.85 11.53 5.66
N TYR A 16 -20.77 10.78 6.77
CA TYR A 16 -20.04 9.51 6.83
C TYR A 16 -20.70 8.43 5.97
N LYS A 17 -20.24 8.31 4.71
CA LYS A 17 -20.54 7.17 3.85
C LYS A 17 -19.64 6.00 4.26
N LYS A 18 -20.24 4.97 4.87
CA LYS A 18 -19.55 3.72 5.17
C LYS A 18 -18.86 3.20 3.91
N PRO A 19 -17.53 2.92 3.94
CA PRO A 19 -16.83 2.44 2.76
C PRO A 19 -17.44 1.12 2.29
N PRO A 20 -17.50 0.88 0.96
CA PRO A 20 -18.02 -0.37 0.41
C PRO A 20 -17.27 -1.55 1.03
N THR A 21 -18.00 -2.61 1.38
CA THR A 21 -17.45 -3.81 2.03
C THR A 21 -17.52 -5.00 1.10
N ILE A 22 -16.49 -5.87 1.13
CA ILE A 22 -16.46 -7.15 0.42
C ILE A 22 -16.51 -8.26 1.46
N ASN A 23 -17.55 -9.10 1.44
CA ASN A 23 -17.71 -10.21 2.41
C ASN A 23 -17.53 -9.74 3.87
N GLY A 24 -18.08 -8.57 4.22
CA GLY A 24 -17.96 -8.00 5.57
C GLY A 24 -16.62 -7.31 5.90
N LYS A 25 -15.66 -7.24 4.97
CA LYS A 25 -14.38 -6.54 5.15
C LYS A 25 -14.39 -5.19 4.45
N SER A 26 -13.95 -4.13 5.14
CA SER A 26 -13.74 -2.81 4.52
C SER A 26 -12.65 -2.89 3.46
N VAL A 27 -12.90 -2.27 2.31
CA VAL A 27 -11.90 -2.13 1.25
C VAL A 27 -10.76 -1.27 1.80
N LYS A 28 -9.56 -1.85 1.88
CA LYS A 28 -8.35 -1.11 2.31
C LYS A 28 -7.94 -0.10 1.23
N PRO A 29 -7.30 1.02 1.56
CA PRO A 29 -6.72 1.91 0.55
C PRO A 29 -5.63 1.19 -0.25
N ASN A 30 -5.39 1.62 -1.49
CA ASN A 30 -4.35 1.00 -2.30
C ASN A 30 -2.96 1.29 -1.71
N LYS A 31 -2.04 0.33 -1.82
CA LYS A 31 -0.66 0.46 -1.32
C LYS A 31 0.08 1.62 -2.00
N TYR A 32 -0.24 1.89 -3.26
CA TYR A 32 0.39 2.94 -4.06
C TYR A 32 -0.61 4.06 -4.32
N PRO A 33 -0.43 5.26 -3.74
CA PRO A 33 -1.37 6.38 -3.88
C PRO A 33 -1.59 6.81 -5.34
N VAL A 34 -0.56 6.67 -6.18
CA VAL A 34 -0.61 6.99 -7.61
C VAL A 34 -1.61 6.10 -8.36
N CYS A 35 -1.84 4.88 -7.88
CA CYS A 35 -2.74 3.91 -8.49
C CYS A 35 -4.15 3.89 -7.86
N GLU A 36 -4.40 4.75 -6.86
CA GLU A 36 -5.70 4.94 -6.20
C GLU A 36 -6.87 5.20 -7.17
N PRO A 37 -6.76 6.00 -8.26
CA PRO A 37 -7.89 6.19 -9.17
C PRO A 37 -8.29 4.90 -9.90
N PHE A 38 -7.33 4.07 -10.33
CA PHE A 38 -7.61 2.78 -10.94
C PHE A 38 -8.20 1.80 -9.92
N TYR A 39 -7.72 1.87 -8.68
CA TYR A 39 -8.23 1.10 -7.56
C TYR A 39 -9.71 1.41 -7.30
N LYS A 40 -10.06 2.67 -7.09
CA LYS A 40 -11.45 3.09 -6.89
C LYS A 40 -12.34 2.67 -8.05
N ALA A 41 -11.91 2.91 -9.29
CA ALA A 41 -12.68 2.54 -10.47
C ALA A 41 -12.92 1.02 -10.57
N TYR A 42 -11.89 0.21 -10.31
CA TYR A 42 -12.01 -1.26 -10.31
C TYR A 42 -12.99 -1.74 -9.23
N TYR A 43 -12.87 -1.23 -8.00
CA TYR A 43 -13.75 -1.62 -6.90
C TYR A 43 -15.19 -1.12 -7.09
N ASP A 44 -15.39 0.08 -7.63
CA ASP A 44 -16.74 0.57 -7.99
C ASP A 44 -17.37 -0.34 -9.05
N CYS A 45 -16.59 -0.79 -10.04
CA CYS A 45 -17.05 -1.72 -11.06
C CYS A 45 -17.44 -3.07 -10.43
N VAL A 46 -16.55 -3.67 -9.64
CA VAL A 46 -16.73 -5.01 -9.09
C VAL A 46 -17.77 -5.06 -7.96
N LEU A 47 -17.95 -3.99 -7.19
CA LEU A 47 -18.79 -3.98 -5.99
C LEU A 47 -20.12 -3.26 -6.15
N VAL A 48 -20.18 -2.21 -6.97
CA VAL A 48 -21.40 -1.41 -7.11
C VAL A 48 -22.13 -1.75 -8.39
N LYS A 49 -21.40 -1.85 -9.50
CA LYS A 49 -22.02 -2.02 -10.83
C LYS A 49 -22.28 -3.48 -11.20
N GLU A 50 -21.38 -4.37 -10.82
CA GLU A 50 -21.38 -5.76 -11.31
C GLU A 50 -21.38 -6.82 -10.19
N ALA A 51 -21.82 -6.42 -8.98
CA ALA A 51 -21.71 -7.15 -7.70
C ALA A 51 -22.08 -8.65 -7.73
N SER A 52 -22.95 -9.06 -8.66
CA SER A 52 -23.54 -10.40 -8.69
C SER A 52 -23.11 -11.24 -9.91
N PHE A 53 -22.75 -10.63 -11.05
CA PHE A 53 -22.56 -11.37 -12.32
C PHE A 53 -21.38 -10.91 -13.20
N GLY A 54 -20.91 -9.65 -13.12
CA GLY A 54 -19.87 -9.17 -14.04
C GLY A 54 -18.44 -9.62 -13.69
N LYS A 55 -18.24 -10.30 -12.56
CA LYS A 55 -17.00 -11.06 -12.30
C LYS A 55 -16.74 -12.18 -13.33
N PHE A 56 -17.79 -12.71 -13.96
CA PHE A 56 -17.68 -13.81 -14.91
C PHE A 56 -17.60 -13.36 -16.38
N VAL A 57 -17.91 -12.09 -16.68
CA VAL A 57 -18.00 -11.57 -18.06
C VAL A 57 -16.80 -10.66 -18.41
N GLY A 58 -15.82 -10.54 -17.51
CA GLY A 58 -14.60 -9.74 -17.76
C GLY A 58 -14.83 -8.23 -17.90
N LYS A 59 -16.02 -7.72 -17.58
CA LYS A 59 -16.38 -6.29 -17.75
C LYS A 59 -15.49 -5.33 -16.95
N CYS A 60 -14.91 -5.80 -15.84
CA CYS A 60 -14.00 -5.02 -15.01
C CYS A 60 -12.52 -5.38 -15.25
N ASP A 61 -12.20 -6.26 -16.21
CA ASP A 61 -10.83 -6.76 -16.43
C ASP A 61 -9.91 -5.67 -16.98
N GLU A 62 -10.42 -4.75 -17.79
CA GLU A 62 -9.60 -3.63 -18.25
C GLU A 62 -9.14 -2.74 -17.07
N LEU A 63 -10.05 -2.45 -16.13
CA LEU A 63 -9.73 -1.70 -14.92
C LEU A 63 -8.76 -2.46 -14.02
N ARG A 64 -8.91 -3.79 -13.94
CA ARG A 64 -7.97 -4.67 -13.26
C ARG A 64 -6.58 -4.61 -13.88
N MET A 65 -6.46 -4.75 -15.20
CA MET A 65 -5.19 -4.69 -15.91
C MET A 65 -4.50 -3.33 -15.73
N ARG A 66 -5.25 -2.22 -15.78
CA ARG A 66 -4.69 -0.87 -15.56
C ARG A 66 -4.18 -0.72 -14.12
N LEU A 67 -4.94 -1.22 -13.14
CA LEU A 67 -4.52 -1.21 -11.73
C LEU A 67 -3.26 -2.06 -11.52
N ASP A 68 -3.22 -3.28 -12.06
CA ASP A 68 -2.10 -4.20 -11.94
C ASP A 68 -0.84 -3.62 -12.61
N THR A 69 -0.99 -3.04 -13.80
CA THR A 69 0.11 -2.36 -14.51
C THR A 69 0.67 -1.19 -13.70
N CYS A 70 -0.20 -0.36 -13.12
CA CYS A 70 0.24 0.76 -12.28
C CYS A 70 0.98 0.26 -11.04
N ASN A 71 0.42 -0.75 -10.34
CA ASN A 71 1.03 -1.32 -9.15
C ASN A 71 2.38 -2.00 -9.45
N ALA A 72 2.52 -2.66 -10.60
CA ALA A 72 3.77 -3.29 -11.03
C ALA A 72 4.86 -2.25 -11.28
N ARG A 73 4.53 -1.14 -11.96
CA ARG A 73 5.45 -0.03 -12.20
C ARG A 73 5.90 0.63 -10.89
N GLU A 74 4.98 0.90 -9.97
CA GLU A 74 5.35 1.51 -8.68
C GLU A 74 6.16 0.56 -7.79
N LEU A 75 5.91 -0.75 -7.88
CA LEU A 75 6.74 -1.75 -7.23
C LEU A 75 8.17 -1.75 -7.78
N GLU A 76 8.33 -1.66 -9.10
CA GLU A 76 9.64 -1.57 -9.75
C GLU A 76 10.38 -0.28 -9.36
N ASN A 77 9.70 0.86 -9.38
CA ASN A 77 10.24 2.14 -8.91
C ASN A 77 10.71 2.05 -7.45
N ALA A 78 9.91 1.45 -6.57
CA ALA A 78 10.26 1.25 -5.18
C ALA A 78 11.48 0.32 -5.02
N ARG A 79 11.55 -0.78 -5.78
CA ARG A 79 12.71 -1.68 -5.80
C ARG A 79 13.96 -0.95 -6.25
N HIS A 80 13.88 -0.16 -7.31
CA HIS A 80 15.01 0.60 -7.82
C HIS A 80 15.53 1.61 -6.80
N ARG A 81 14.64 2.39 -6.17
CA ARG A 81 14.99 3.33 -5.10
C ARG A 81 15.65 2.64 -3.91
N ASN A 82 15.10 1.51 -3.47
CA ASN A 82 15.67 0.74 -2.36
C ASN A 82 17.05 0.17 -2.71
N ASN A 83 17.24 -0.30 -3.94
CA ASN A 83 18.53 -0.79 -4.41
C ASN A 83 19.58 0.32 -4.47
N GLN A 84 19.22 1.53 -4.89
CA GLN A 84 20.12 2.69 -4.84
C GLN A 84 20.49 3.04 -3.40
N LEU A 85 19.51 3.18 -2.52
CA LEU A 85 19.75 3.45 -1.09
C LEU A 85 20.63 2.37 -0.44
N ALA A 86 20.45 1.11 -0.80
CA ALA A 86 21.28 0.01 -0.30
C ALA A 86 22.72 0.12 -0.81
N LYS A 87 22.93 0.48 -2.08
CA LYS A 87 24.27 0.72 -2.65
C LYS A 87 24.98 1.89 -1.96
N ASP A 88 24.27 2.99 -1.72
CA ASP A 88 24.84 4.17 -1.08
C ASP A 88 25.21 3.89 0.39
N ARG A 89 24.34 3.18 1.12
CA ARG A 89 24.64 2.71 2.47
C ARG A 89 25.83 1.78 2.51
N LYS A 90 25.94 0.86 1.54
CA LYS A 90 27.08 -0.06 1.45
C LYS A 90 28.38 0.71 1.24
N LYS A 91 28.41 1.68 0.32
CA LYS A 91 29.59 2.53 0.08
C LYS A 91 30.04 3.27 1.35
N LEU A 92 29.10 3.89 2.08
CA LEU A 92 29.42 4.58 3.34
C LEU A 92 30.00 3.64 4.40
N ILE A 93 29.50 2.41 4.48
CA ILE A 93 30.03 1.40 5.40
C ILE A 93 31.43 0.98 4.96
N ASP A 94 31.63 0.69 3.67
CA ASP A 94 32.92 0.27 3.13
C ASP A 94 33.99 1.36 3.35
N GLU A 95 33.67 2.63 3.10
CA GLU A 95 34.55 3.78 3.37
C GLU A 95 34.91 3.90 4.86
N ARG A 96 33.91 3.73 5.74
CA ARG A 96 34.13 3.81 7.20
C ARG A 96 35.00 2.64 7.70
N MET A 97 34.80 1.44 7.15
CA MET A 97 35.61 0.27 7.50
C MET A 97 37.05 0.42 7.00
N GLU A 98 37.25 1.02 5.82
CA GLU A 98 38.58 1.32 5.30
C GLU A 98 39.33 2.34 6.18
N GLN A 99 38.66 3.39 6.65
CA GLN A 99 39.25 4.36 7.59
C GLN A 99 39.69 3.70 8.90
N LEU A 100 38.83 2.84 9.47
CA LEU A 100 39.15 2.07 10.66
C LEU A 100 40.30 1.08 10.47
N SER A 101 40.54 0.61 9.24
CA SER A 101 41.68 -0.27 8.93
C SER A 101 43.02 0.47 8.85
N LYS A 102 43.00 1.79 8.57
CA LYS A 102 44.20 2.64 8.42
C LYS A 102 44.62 3.31 9.72
N GLU A 103 43.70 3.53 10.66
CA GLU A 103 44.04 4.03 11.99
C GLU A 103 44.28 2.86 12.96
N PRO A 104 45.52 2.63 13.44
CA PRO A 104 45.73 1.65 14.50
C PRO A 104 44.95 2.09 15.74
N PRO A 105 44.35 1.15 16.51
CA PRO A 105 43.60 1.51 17.70
C PRO A 105 44.52 2.27 18.66
N LYS A 106 44.23 3.57 18.87
CA LYS A 106 44.87 4.37 19.90
C LYS A 106 44.35 3.86 21.25
N PHE A 107 44.99 2.82 21.77
CA PHE A 107 44.85 2.41 23.16
C PHE A 107 45.47 3.51 24.04
N THR A 108 44.65 4.47 24.47
CA THR A 108 45.00 5.33 25.60
C THR A 108 44.92 4.47 26.86
N LYS A 109 46.10 4.18 27.43
CA LYS A 109 46.25 3.59 28.78
C LYS A 109 45.82 4.57 29.85
#